data_AF-A0A6A8LV58-F1
#
_entry.id   AF-A0A6A8LV58-F1
#
_cell.length_a   1.000
_cell.length_b   1.000
_cell.length_c   1.000
_cell.angle_alpha   90.00
_cell.angle_beta   90.00
_cell.angle_gamma   90.00
#
_symmetry.space_group_name_H-M   'P 1'
#
loop_
_entity.id
_entity.type
_entity.pdbx_description
1 polymer ?
#
loop_
_entity_poly.entity_id
_entity_poly.type
_entity_poly.pdbx_seq_one_letter_code
_entity_poly.pdbx_strand_id
1 'polypeptide(L)'
;MNLAALYHRPDSEMAYLVKKDDFQIRLRTGTNEVENVILYYGDPYDVTINDKKKQIWEYQVQEMNLQASTSLYDYWQLNVSVPLKR
;
A
#
# COMPACT_ATOMS: atom_id res chain seq x y z
N MET A 1 8.06 17.92 4.16
CA MET A 1 6.95 17.04 3.74
C MET A 1 5.67 17.85 3.60
N ASN A 2 5.30 18.11 2.37
CA ASN A 2 4.05 18.72 1.96
C ASN A 2 2.96 17.66 1.88
N LEU A 3 2.02 17.69 2.84
CA LEU A 3 0.92 16.72 2.91
C LEU A 3 -0.01 16.78 1.69
N ALA A 4 -0.11 17.92 1.00
CA ALA A 4 -0.92 18.03 -0.21
C ALA A 4 -0.31 17.27 -1.41
N ALA A 5 0.98 16.92 -1.36
CA ALA A 5 1.63 16.09 -2.37
C ALA A 5 1.33 14.60 -2.19
N LEU A 6 0.98 14.18 -0.97
CA LEU A 6 0.60 12.81 -0.64
C LEU A 6 -0.71 12.43 -1.34
N TYR A 7 -0.68 11.39 -2.18
CA TYR A 7 -1.85 10.98 -2.93
C TYR A 7 -1.88 9.49 -3.22
N HIS A 8 -3.04 8.89 -2.95
CA HIS A 8 -3.40 7.53 -3.34
C HIS A 8 -4.92 7.49 -3.58
N ARG A 9 -5.35 6.65 -4.53
CA ARG A 9 -6.75 6.32 -4.77
C ARG A 9 -6.84 4.80 -5.02
N PRO A 10 -7.83 4.09 -4.45
CA PRO A 10 -7.94 2.63 -4.59
C PRO A 10 -8.53 2.22 -5.95
N ASP A 11 -8.10 2.85 -7.05
CA ASP A 11 -8.47 2.52 -8.43
C ASP A 11 -7.47 3.09 -9.45
N SER A 12 -7.77 2.88 -10.74
CA SER A 12 -7.06 3.46 -11.89
C SER A 12 -5.54 3.19 -11.85
N GLU A 13 -4.71 4.20 -12.01
CA GLU A 13 -3.25 4.08 -12.04
C GLU A 13 -2.60 3.93 -10.66
N MET A 14 -3.39 4.13 -9.58
CA MET A 14 -2.92 4.10 -8.20
C MET A 14 -3.15 2.75 -7.52
N ALA A 15 -4.18 2.02 -7.96
CA ALA A 15 -4.39 0.62 -7.58
C ALA A 15 -5.08 -0.15 -8.71
N TYR A 16 -4.43 -1.20 -9.22
CA TYR A 16 -4.98 -2.04 -10.28
C TYR A 16 -4.46 -3.48 -10.23
N LEU A 17 -5.19 -4.39 -10.88
CA LEU A 17 -4.76 -5.78 -11.04
C LEU A 17 -3.76 -5.90 -12.20
N VAL A 18 -2.57 -6.42 -11.90
CA VAL A 18 -1.59 -6.79 -12.94
C VAL A 18 -2.00 -8.10 -13.59
N LYS A 19 -2.44 -9.05 -12.76
CA LYS A 19 -3.06 -10.32 -13.13
C LYS A 19 -3.99 -10.76 -12.00
N LYS A 20 -4.62 -11.92 -12.14
CA LYS A 20 -5.47 -12.48 -11.08
C LYS A 20 -4.68 -12.54 -9.76
N ASP A 21 -5.28 -12.03 -8.69
CA ASP A 21 -4.77 -12.00 -7.31
C ASP A 21 -3.53 -11.12 -7.07
N ASP A 22 -2.96 -10.47 -8.10
CA ASP A 22 -1.78 -9.60 -8.00
C ASP A 22 -2.16 -8.14 -8.24
N PHE A 23 -2.02 -7.33 -7.20
CA PHE A 23 -2.36 -5.92 -7.20
C PHE A 23 -1.09 -5.07 -7.26
N GLN A 24 -1.04 -4.16 -8.22
CA GLN A 24 -0.11 -3.05 -8.16
C GLN A 24 -0.70 -1.94 -7.29
N ILE A 25 0.01 -1.58 -6.23
CA ILE A 25 -0.32 -0.44 -5.36
C ILE A 25 0.73 0.64 -5.57
N ARG A 26 0.28 1.90 -5.65
CA ARG A 26 1.14 3.07 -5.82
C ARG A 26 0.76 4.19 -4.86
N LEU A 27 1.77 4.88 -4.35
CA LEU A 27 1.64 6.10 -3.55
C LEU A 27 2.46 7.21 -4.21
N ARG A 28 1.90 8.42 -4.30
CA ARG A 28 2.63 9.62 -4.70
C ARG A 28 2.98 10.45 -3.48
N THR A 29 4.20 10.95 -3.40
CA THR A 29 4.68 11.90 -2.37
C THR A 29 5.35 13.10 -3.04
N GLY A 30 5.71 14.14 -2.28
CA GLY A 30 6.61 15.19 -2.78
C GLY A 30 8.03 14.66 -2.98
N THR A 31 8.73 15.15 -4.01
CA THR A 31 10.10 14.73 -4.33
C THR A 31 11.07 14.96 -3.16
N ASN A 32 11.83 13.94 -2.78
CA ASN A 32 12.82 13.96 -1.68
C ASN A 32 12.25 14.36 -0.31
N GLU A 33 10.94 14.19 -0.09
CA GLU A 33 10.31 14.53 1.19
C GLU A 33 10.03 13.34 2.10
N VAL A 34 10.10 12.12 1.57
CA VAL A 34 9.79 10.87 2.25
C VAL A 34 10.97 9.93 2.10
N GLU A 35 11.45 9.39 3.23
CA GLU A 35 12.59 8.48 3.23
C GLU A 35 12.18 7.05 2.87
N ASN A 36 11.08 6.56 3.47
CA ASN A 36 10.58 5.20 3.26
C ASN A 36 9.05 5.18 3.26
N VAL A 37 8.47 4.23 2.52
CA VAL A 37 7.03 3.99 2.49
C VAL A 37 6.76 2.52 2.80
N ILE A 38 5.87 2.27 3.76
CA ILE A 38 5.51 0.92 4.21
C ILE A 38 4.03 0.69 3.97
N LEU A 39 3.70 -0.37 3.23
CA LEU A 39 2.34 -0.81 3.00
C LEU A 39 1.92 -1.83 4.06
N TYR A 40 0.80 -1.54 4.72
CA TYR A 40 0.08 -2.49 5.58
C TYR A 40 -1.13 -2.99 4.79
N TYR A 41 -1.23 -4.30 4.57
CA TYR A 41 -2.30 -4.89 3.76
C TYR A 41 -2.71 -6.25 4.27
N GLY A 42 -3.95 -6.65 4.03
CA GLY A 42 -4.51 -7.91 4.51
C GLY A 42 -5.95 -8.08 4.05
N ASP A 43 -6.51 -9.27 4.29
CA ASP A 43 -7.94 -9.51 4.10
C ASP A 43 -8.73 -8.72 5.16
N PRO A 44 -9.69 -7.85 4.77
CA PRO A 44 -10.49 -7.08 5.73
C PRO A 44 -11.23 -7.91 6.79
N TYR A 45 -11.42 -9.20 6.54
CA TYR A 45 -12.13 -10.13 7.42
C TYR A 45 -11.21 -11.07 8.22
N ASP A 46 -9.89 -11.03 7.99
CA ASP A 46 -8.94 -11.86 8.74
C ASP A 46 -8.68 -11.22 10.10
N VAL A 47 -9.44 -11.66 11.11
CA VAL A 47 -9.40 -11.14 12.47
C VAL A 47 -9.15 -12.26 13.48
N THR A 48 -8.19 -12.05 14.39
CA THR A 48 -7.89 -12.98 15.48
C THR A 48 -8.24 -12.37 16.84
N ILE A 49 -8.33 -13.21 17.87
CA ILE A 49 -8.59 -12.78 19.25
C ILE A 49 -7.28 -12.89 20.03
N ASN A 50 -6.84 -11.79 20.63
CA ASN A 50 -5.67 -11.81 21.51
C ASN A 50 -6.02 -12.29 22.93
N ASP A 51 -4.99 -12.47 23.77
CA ASP A 51 -5.11 -12.88 25.18
C ASP A 51 -6.02 -11.97 26.02
N LYS A 52 -6.24 -10.72 25.57
CA LYS A 52 -7.10 -9.72 26.22
C LYS A 52 -8.54 -9.72 25.66
N LYS A 53 -8.92 -10.75 24.88
CA LYS A 53 -10.23 -10.88 24.21
C LYS A 53 -10.57 -9.73 23.27
N LYS A 54 -9.56 -9.08 22.67
CA LYS A 54 -9.75 -8.04 21.66
C LYS A 54 -9.55 -8.62 20.27
N GLN A 55 -10.39 -8.18 19.33
CA GLN A 55 -10.21 -8.46 17.90
C GLN A 55 -9.01 -7.67 17.38
N ILE A 56 -8.10 -8.36 16.70
CA ILE A 56 -6.97 -7.79 15.98
C ILE A 56 -7.12 -8.15 14.52
N TRP A 57 -6.98 -7.16 13.63
CA TRP A 57 -6.92 -7.39 12.19
C TRP A 57 -5.52 -7.92 11.83
N GLU A 58 -5.48 -9.07 11.16
CA GLU A 58 -4.25 -9.66 10.65
C GLU A 58 -3.83 -8.95 9.37
N TYR A 59 -2.58 -8.50 9.34
CA TYR A 59 -2.03 -7.78 8.21
C TYR A 59 -0.58 -8.19 7.94
N GLN A 60 -0.18 -8.00 6.70
CA GLN A 60 1.17 -8.09 6.21
C GLN A 60 1.77 -6.68 6.11
N VAL A 61 3.07 -6.59 6.28
CA VAL A 61 3.83 -5.34 6.23
C VAL A 61 4.92 -5.49 5.19
N GLN A 62 4.99 -4.56 4.25
CA GLN A 62 6.01 -4.60 3.21
C GLN A 62 6.43 -3.19 2.79
N GLU A 63 7.73 -3.00 2.63
CA GLU A 63 8.29 -1.75 2.13
C GLU A 63 8.00 -1.58 0.63
N MET A 64 7.65 -0.36 0.24
CA MET A 64 7.41 0.02 -1.15
C MET A 64 8.70 0.54 -1.78
N ASN A 65 8.86 0.31 -3.08
CA ASN A 65 10.04 0.76 -3.81
C ASN A 65 9.77 2.12 -4.45
N LEU A 66 10.74 3.04 -4.36
CA LEU A 66 10.72 4.25 -5.18
C LEU A 66 10.93 3.86 -6.64
N GLN A 67 9.89 4.01 -7.46
CA GLN A 67 9.92 3.60 -8.86
C GLN A 67 10.37 4.71 -9.79
N ALA A 68 9.91 5.93 -9.51
CA ALA A 68 10.14 7.08 -10.37
C ALA A 68 10.07 8.36 -9.55
N SER A 69 10.86 9.34 -9.99
CA SER A 69 10.87 10.69 -9.43
C SER A 69 10.70 11.69 -10.56
N THR A 70 9.99 12.76 -10.28
CA THR A 70 9.81 13.92 -11.16
C THR A 70 10.30 15.17 -10.42
N SER A 71 10.17 16.35 -11.04
CA SER A 71 10.52 17.61 -10.38
C SER A 71 9.64 17.94 -9.16
N LEU A 72 8.43 17.36 -9.09
CA LEU A 72 7.45 17.66 -8.04
C LEU A 72 7.07 16.45 -7.18
N TYR A 73 7.12 15.24 -7.75
CA TYR A 73 6.63 14.04 -7.09
C TYR A 73 7.56 12.84 -7.19
N ASP A 74 7.55 12.04 -6.13
CA ASP A 74 8.06 10.68 -6.06
C ASP A 74 6.91 9.68 -6.12
N TYR A 75 7.12 8.58 -6.85
CA TYR A 75 6.15 7.51 -7.03
C TYR A 75 6.70 6.22 -6.45
N TRP A 76 6.06 5.79 -5.37
CA TRP A 76 6.35 4.55 -4.67
C TRP A 76 5.41 3.47 -5.17
N GLN A 77 5.92 2.26 -5.38
CA GLN A 77 5.08 1.17 -5.84
C GLN A 77 5.47 -0.18 -5.25
N LEU A 78 4.47 -1.04 -5.13
CA LEU A 78 4.63 -2.42 -4.69
C LEU A 78 3.60 -3.30 -5.37
N ASN A 79 4.01 -4.49 -5.78
CA ASN A 79 3.08 -5.54 -6.21
C ASN A 79 2.81 -6.45 -5.01
N VAL A 80 1.53 -6.63 -4.68
CA VAL A 80 1.09 -7.52 -3.59
C VAL A 80 0.21 -8.62 -4.16
N SER A 81 0.49 -9.85 -3.75
CA SER A 81 -0.31 -11.02 -4.11
C SER A 81 -1.20 -11.39 -2.94
N VAL A 82 -2.51 -11.24 -3.10
CA VAL A 82 -3.50 -11.58 -2.08
C VAL A 82 -4.40 -12.65 -2.65
N PRO A 83 -4.31 -13.92 -2.19
CA PRO A 83 -5.19 -14.97 -2.68
C PRO A 83 -6.63 -14.64 -2.29
N LEU A 84 -7.44 -14.21 -3.28
CA LEU A 84 -8.84 -13.93 -3.08
C LEU A 84 -9.58 -15.27 -2.86
N LYS A 85 -9.87 -15.60 -1.60
CA LYS A 85 -10.81 -16.68 -1.25
C LYS A 85 -12.23 -16.18 -1.55
N ARG A 86 -12.65 -16.25 -2.82
CA ARG A 86 -14.04 -16.01 -3.24
C ARG A 86 -14.79 -17.32 -3.38
#